data_AF-A0A1Q7W8Z6-F1
#
_entry.id   AF-A0A1Q7W8Z6-F1
#
_cell.length_a   1.000
_cell.length_b   1.000
_cell.length_c   1.000
_cell.angle_alpha   90.00
_cell.angle_beta   90.00
_cell.angle_gamma   90.00
#
_symmetry.space_group_name_H-M   'P 1'
#
loop_
_entity.id
_entity.type
_entity.pdbx_description
1 polymer ?
#
loop_
_entity_poly.entity_id
_entity_poly.type
_entity_poly.pdbx_seq_one_letter_code
_entity_poly.pdbx_strand_id
1 'polypeptide(L)'
;MSPTKDRQRAAARARLEREMAERAAAAGRRRRRGAVFGAAAAVVVVLALVIWLVTMGSGKKKTPAAAPSAATSALPTHCTWKPNPNPSASPAASQAPTPNLKDVGTPPAGGEPRTGVRDMTVNTNLGKIVIRLDLAKAPCTAASMTYLAEKHFYDNTSCHRLVNQSGQDQQTGEVQEMHVLQCGDPSGTGQGGPRYEFDNEYVPTDLRPAYPA
;
A
#
# COMPACT_ATOMS: atom_id res chain seq x y z
N MET A 1 -18.21 43.68 54.61
CA MET A 1 -16.96 43.74 53.82
C MET A 1 -16.51 45.19 53.72
N SER A 2 -15.31 45.53 54.19
CA SER A 2 -14.81 46.90 54.17
C SER A 2 -14.27 47.29 52.77
N PRO A 3 -14.75 48.39 52.15
CA PRO A 3 -14.46 48.78 50.76
C PRO A 3 -12.97 49.05 50.48
N THR A 4 -12.15 49.18 51.52
CA THR A 4 -10.70 49.34 51.43
C THR A 4 -9.96 48.07 51.01
N LYS A 5 -10.43 46.87 51.38
CA LYS A 5 -9.77 45.61 51.02
C LYS A 5 -9.88 45.28 49.54
N ASP A 6 -11.02 45.62 48.92
CA ASP A 6 -11.25 45.37 47.50
C ASP A 6 -10.45 46.34 46.64
N ARG A 7 -10.32 47.60 47.06
CA ARG A 7 -9.42 48.58 46.41
C ARG A 7 -7.95 48.16 46.46
N GLN A 8 -7.50 47.58 47.58
CA GLN A 8 -6.14 47.05 47.70
C GLN A 8 -5.89 45.85 46.78
N ARG A 9 -6.86 44.94 46.65
CA ARG A 9 -6.76 43.79 45.73
C ARG A 9 -6.78 44.21 44.26
N ALA A 10 -7.61 45.19 43.90
CA ALA A 10 -7.64 45.75 42.56
C ALA A 10 -6.31 46.42 42.19
N ALA A 11 -5.72 47.20 43.11
CA ALA A 11 -4.41 47.80 42.92
C ALA A 11 -3.29 46.76 42.79
N ALA A 12 -3.36 45.66 43.56
CA ALA A 12 -2.39 44.57 43.47
C ALA A 12 -2.46 43.82 42.13
N ARG A 13 -3.67 43.56 41.63
CA ARG A 13 -3.88 42.92 40.30
C ARG A 13 -3.38 43.81 39.16
N ALA A 14 -3.69 45.11 39.20
CA ALA A 14 -3.22 46.06 38.19
C ALA A 14 -1.69 46.18 38.16
N ARG A 15 -1.01 46.03 39.31
CA ARG A 15 0.47 45.99 39.38
C ARG A 15 1.03 44.70 38.76
N LEU A 16 0.46 43.54 39.09
CA LEU A 16 0.86 42.25 38.53
C LEU A 16 0.65 42.19 37.00
N GLU A 17 -0.46 42.70 36.50
CA GLU A 17 -0.74 42.74 35.06
C GLU A 17 0.26 43.61 34.30
N ARG A 18 0.65 44.76 34.88
CA ARG A 18 1.71 45.62 34.31
C ARG A 18 3.06 44.91 34.29
N GLU A 19 3.45 44.24 35.38
CA GLU A 19 4.69 43.46 35.41
C GLU A 19 4.70 42.31 34.38
N MET A 20 3.58 41.60 34.22
CA MET A 20 3.48 40.52 33.23
C MET A 20 3.53 41.04 31.79
N ALA A 21 2.90 42.19 31.51
CA ALA A 21 2.93 42.83 30.20
C ALA A 21 4.36 43.30 29.83
N GLU A 22 5.10 43.85 30.79
CA GLU A 22 6.51 44.23 30.59
C GLU A 22 7.40 43.01 30.31
N ARG A 23 7.19 41.89 31.04
CA ARG A 23 7.92 40.63 30.80
C ARG A 23 7.60 40.01 29.43
N ALA A 24 6.35 40.05 28.99
CA ALA A 24 5.94 39.55 27.67
C ALA A 24 6.55 40.37 26.52
N ALA A 25 6.60 41.70 26.66
CA ALA A 25 7.22 42.60 25.68
C ALA A 25 8.76 42.43 25.58
N ALA A 26 9.42 42.09 26.69
CA ALA A 26 10.86 41.78 26.70
C ALA A 26 11.18 40.44 26.02
N ALA A 27 10.34 39.42 26.17
CA ALA A 27 10.54 38.09 25.58
C ALA A 27 10.49 38.08 24.04
N GLY A 28 9.70 38.98 23.43
CA GLY A 28 9.57 39.08 21.96
C GLY A 28 10.83 39.56 21.24
N ARG A 29 11.64 40.43 21.87
CA ARG A 29 12.85 41.00 21.25
C ARG A 29 14.01 40.01 21.14
N ARG A 30 14.14 39.07 22.09
CA ARG A 30 15.18 38.02 22.07
C ARG A 30 14.91 36.97 20.98
N ARG A 31 13.65 36.57 20.78
CA ARG A 31 13.26 35.56 19.78
C ARG A 31 13.43 36.06 18.34
N ARG A 32 13.10 37.33 18.07
CA ARG A 32 13.24 37.92 16.72
C ARG A 32 14.70 38.07 16.26
N ARG A 33 15.64 38.34 17.17
CA ARG A 33 17.07 38.43 16.82
C ARG A 33 17.67 37.05 16.53
N GLY A 34 17.34 36.01 17.31
CA GLY A 34 17.86 34.65 17.09
C GLY A 34 17.41 34.00 15.77
N ALA A 35 16.17 34.28 15.33
CA ALA A 35 15.63 33.73 14.09
C ALA A 35 16.32 34.29 12.83
N VAL A 36 16.74 35.56 12.84
CA VAL A 36 17.40 36.21 11.70
C VAL A 36 18.85 35.71 11.54
N PHE A 37 19.58 35.52 12.64
CA PHE A 37 20.95 34.97 12.59
C PHE A 37 20.97 33.48 12.21
N GLY A 38 19.99 32.69 12.65
CA GLY A 38 19.88 31.27 12.30
C GLY A 38 19.58 31.03 10.81
N ALA A 39 18.71 31.84 10.22
CA ALA A 39 18.36 31.72 8.79
C ALA A 39 19.54 32.10 7.88
N ALA A 40 20.31 33.13 8.22
CA ALA A 40 21.48 33.55 7.43
C ALA A 40 22.61 32.50 7.45
N ALA A 41 22.86 31.85 8.59
CA ALA A 41 23.88 30.81 8.70
C ALA A 41 23.53 29.55 7.87
N ALA A 42 22.26 29.15 7.83
CA ALA A 42 21.81 28.00 7.04
C ALA A 42 22.04 28.19 5.53
N VAL A 43 21.78 29.39 5.01
CA VAL A 43 21.96 29.70 3.59
C VAL A 43 23.44 29.64 3.18
N VAL A 44 24.34 30.14 4.03
CA VAL A 44 25.79 30.10 3.77
C VAL A 44 26.32 28.66 3.73
N VAL A 45 25.85 27.79 4.64
CA VAL A 45 26.24 26.37 4.65
C VAL A 45 25.78 25.65 3.38
N VAL A 46 24.54 25.87 2.93
CA VAL A 46 24.02 25.25 1.70
C VAL A 46 24.81 25.69 0.47
N LEU A 47 25.12 26.99 0.36
CA LEU A 47 25.91 27.51 -0.76
C LEU A 47 27.33 26.94 -0.78
N ALA A 48 27.98 26.82 0.38
CA ALA A 48 29.30 26.20 0.50
C ALA A 48 29.29 24.72 0.08
N LEU A 49 28.23 23.97 0.43
CA LEU A 49 28.06 22.56 0.09
C LEU A 49 27.85 22.34 -1.42
N VAL A 50 27.06 23.21 -2.06
CA VAL A 50 26.85 23.18 -3.52
C VAL A 50 28.16 23.51 -4.25
N ILE A 51 28.90 24.52 -3.81
CA ILE A 51 30.19 24.87 -4.42
C ILE A 51 31.19 23.72 -4.26
N TRP A 52 31.23 23.07 -3.09
CA TRP A 52 32.08 21.91 -2.86
C TRP A 52 31.71 20.73 -3.76
N LEU A 53 30.42 20.43 -3.92
CA LEU A 53 29.93 19.37 -4.82
C LEU A 53 30.29 19.63 -6.29
N VAL A 54 30.22 20.88 -6.74
CA VAL A 54 30.53 21.25 -8.13
C VAL A 54 32.03 21.31 -8.39
N THR A 55 32.84 21.72 -7.41
CA THR A 55 34.30 21.91 -7.59
C THR A 55 35.12 20.63 -7.38
N MET A 56 34.64 19.66 -6.60
CA MET A 56 35.33 18.37 -6.43
C MET A 56 34.99 17.31 -7.50
N GLY A 57 33.99 17.56 -8.35
CA GLY A 57 33.54 16.67 -9.42
C GLY A 57 34.36 16.79 -10.71
N SER A 58 35.69 16.78 -10.64
CA SER A 58 36.56 16.76 -11.83
C SER A 58 37.65 15.70 -11.68
N GLY A 59 37.39 14.52 -12.25
CA GLY A 59 38.45 13.59 -12.66
C GLY A 59 38.60 12.30 -11.85
N LYS A 60 37.90 11.25 -12.30
CA LYS A 60 38.53 9.97 -12.67
C LYS A 60 37.52 9.06 -13.35
N LYS A 61 37.79 8.74 -14.61
CA LYS A 61 37.15 7.67 -15.38
C LYS A 61 37.20 6.38 -14.55
N LYS A 62 36.04 5.90 -14.09
CA LYS A 62 35.84 4.51 -13.70
C LYS A 62 34.76 3.94 -14.60
N THR A 63 35.14 2.87 -15.29
CA THR A 63 34.32 1.96 -16.09
C THR A 63 32.93 1.81 -15.48
N PRO A 64 31.83 1.98 -16.23
CA PRO A 64 30.51 1.72 -15.69
C PRO A 64 30.39 0.21 -15.48
N ALA A 65 30.57 -0.23 -14.24
CA ALA A 65 29.96 -1.47 -13.78
C ALA A 65 28.46 -1.29 -13.97
N ALA A 66 27.84 -2.20 -14.72
CA ALA A 66 26.41 -2.21 -14.95
C ALA A 66 25.68 -2.03 -13.62
N ALA A 67 25.00 -0.91 -13.47
CA ALA A 67 24.03 -0.73 -12.41
C ALA A 67 23.00 -1.87 -12.53
N PRO A 68 22.54 -2.48 -11.42
CA PRO A 68 21.40 -3.37 -11.50
C PRO A 68 20.25 -2.53 -12.05
N SER A 69 19.83 -2.86 -13.27
CA SER A 69 18.66 -2.26 -13.90
C SER A 69 17.52 -2.40 -12.89
N ALA A 70 16.90 -1.29 -12.51
CA ALA A 70 15.60 -1.35 -11.85
C ALA A 70 14.71 -2.17 -12.78
N ALA A 71 14.42 -3.41 -12.39
CA ALA A 71 13.51 -4.26 -13.13
C ALA A 71 12.14 -3.61 -12.98
N THR A 72 11.74 -2.81 -13.97
CA THR A 72 10.34 -2.59 -14.24
C THR A 72 9.77 -3.98 -14.42
N SER A 73 8.90 -4.43 -13.51
CA SER A 73 8.30 -5.76 -13.58
C SER A 73 7.41 -5.76 -14.81
N ALA A 74 8.01 -6.17 -15.93
CA ALA A 74 7.34 -6.21 -17.21
C ALA A 74 6.24 -7.28 -17.12
N LEU A 75 5.06 -6.95 -17.62
CA LEU A 75 3.97 -7.92 -17.75
C LEU A 75 4.48 -9.16 -18.51
N PRO A 76 4.11 -10.38 -18.07
CA PRO A 76 4.58 -11.60 -18.73
C PRO A 76 4.11 -11.57 -20.18
N THR A 77 4.99 -11.88 -21.15
CA THR A 77 4.64 -11.94 -22.59
C THR A 77 3.84 -13.19 -22.98
N HIS A 78 3.81 -14.19 -22.10
CA HIS A 78 3.04 -15.42 -22.23
C HIS A 78 2.61 -15.90 -20.84
N CYS A 79 1.48 -16.62 -20.77
CA CYS A 79 0.98 -17.16 -19.51
C CYS A 79 1.55 -18.55 -19.26
N THR A 80 2.24 -18.70 -18.12
CA THR A 80 2.79 -19.98 -17.68
C THR A 80 1.92 -20.56 -16.56
N TRP A 81 1.21 -21.64 -16.87
CA TRP A 81 0.37 -22.37 -15.91
C TRP A 81 1.20 -23.47 -15.23
N LYS A 82 1.43 -23.32 -13.93
CA LYS A 82 2.21 -24.27 -13.12
C LYS A 82 1.24 -25.16 -12.35
N PRO A 83 1.53 -26.45 -12.13
CA PRO A 83 0.74 -27.25 -11.21
C PRO A 83 0.67 -26.57 -9.84
N ASN A 84 -0.49 -26.61 -9.19
CA ASN A 84 -0.67 -26.11 -7.83
C ASN A 84 -0.59 -27.29 -6.84
N PRO A 85 0.56 -27.52 -6.18
CA PRO A 85 0.64 -28.40 -5.03
C PRO A 85 0.16 -27.61 -3.81
N ASN A 86 -1.07 -27.82 -3.37
CA ASN A 86 -1.71 -27.13 -2.22
C ASN A 86 -0.70 -26.52 -1.18
N PRO A 87 -0.65 -25.19 -1.00
CA PRO A 87 0.39 -24.52 -0.21
C PRO A 87 0.21 -24.53 1.32
N SER A 88 -0.77 -25.21 1.91
CA SER A 88 -0.93 -25.24 3.38
C SER A 88 -0.50 -26.55 4.05
N ALA A 89 0.76 -26.98 3.86
CA ALA A 89 1.55 -27.74 4.87
C ALA A 89 2.95 -28.11 4.37
N SER A 90 3.93 -27.21 4.50
CA SER A 90 5.38 -27.54 4.54
C SER A 90 5.95 -28.23 3.26
N PRO A 91 7.28 -28.20 3.01
CA PRO A 91 7.88 -28.81 1.80
C PRO A 91 7.78 -30.35 1.71
N ALA A 92 7.07 -31.03 2.62
CA ALA A 92 7.01 -32.48 2.73
C ALA A 92 5.75 -33.14 2.12
N ALA A 93 4.78 -32.37 1.64
CA ALA A 93 3.48 -32.89 1.20
C ALA A 93 3.36 -33.05 -0.33
N SER A 94 4.33 -33.66 -0.99
CA SER A 94 4.29 -33.88 -2.45
C SER A 94 3.46 -35.10 -2.89
N GLN A 95 2.68 -35.75 -2.00
CA GLN A 95 1.86 -36.93 -2.34
C GLN A 95 0.53 -37.06 -1.56
N ALA A 96 0.03 -36.00 -0.92
CA ALA A 96 -1.29 -36.05 -0.28
C ALA A 96 -2.40 -35.84 -1.33
N PRO A 97 -3.58 -36.48 -1.19
CA PRO A 97 -4.77 -36.04 -1.89
C PRO A 97 -4.94 -34.54 -1.62
N THR A 98 -5.17 -33.73 -2.65
CA THR A 98 -5.49 -32.31 -2.50
C THR A 98 -7.01 -32.16 -2.49
N PRO A 99 -7.72 -32.50 -1.39
CA PRO A 99 -9.19 -32.62 -1.40
C PRO A 99 -9.89 -31.31 -1.77
N ASN A 100 -9.21 -30.18 -1.60
CA ASN A 100 -9.79 -28.86 -1.81
C ASN A 100 -9.55 -28.31 -3.23
N LEU A 101 -8.70 -28.96 -4.05
CA LEU A 101 -8.44 -28.50 -5.41
C LEU A 101 -9.32 -29.22 -6.42
N LYS A 102 -9.91 -28.47 -7.35
CA LYS A 102 -10.75 -28.99 -8.43
C LYS A 102 -9.97 -28.95 -9.75
N ASP A 103 -9.90 -30.09 -10.43
CA ASP A 103 -9.26 -30.18 -11.74
C ASP A 103 -10.27 -29.90 -12.85
N VAL A 104 -9.94 -28.91 -13.68
CA VAL A 104 -10.67 -28.59 -14.92
C VAL A 104 -9.70 -28.40 -16.09
N GLY A 105 -8.45 -28.86 -15.96
CA GLY A 105 -7.36 -28.57 -16.89
C GLY A 105 -6.78 -27.15 -16.73
N THR A 106 -5.95 -26.74 -17.69
CA THR A 106 -5.33 -25.41 -17.73
C THR A 106 -5.80 -24.61 -18.95
N PRO A 107 -5.79 -23.27 -18.88
CA PRO A 107 -6.01 -22.43 -20.05
C PRO A 107 -4.95 -22.68 -21.14
N PRO A 108 -5.20 -22.27 -22.39
CA PRO A 108 -4.16 -22.20 -23.42
C PRO A 108 -2.96 -21.37 -22.94
N ALA A 109 -1.74 -21.77 -23.31
CA ALA A 109 -0.49 -21.09 -22.92
C ALA A 109 -0.21 -19.80 -23.73
N GLY A 110 -1.10 -19.44 -24.66
CA GLY A 110 -0.96 -18.27 -25.50
C GLY A 110 -2.26 -17.92 -26.24
N GLY A 111 -2.29 -16.73 -26.83
CA GLY A 111 -3.44 -16.21 -27.58
C GLY A 111 -4.45 -15.44 -26.73
N GLU A 112 -4.16 -15.23 -25.46
CA GLU A 112 -4.96 -14.39 -24.58
C GLU A 112 -4.96 -12.93 -25.07
N PRO A 113 -6.11 -12.24 -25.04
CA PRO A 113 -6.17 -10.82 -25.37
C PRO A 113 -5.34 -10.00 -24.37
N ARG A 114 -4.57 -9.04 -24.89
CA ARG A 114 -3.67 -8.16 -24.11
C ARG A 114 -4.04 -6.68 -24.22
N THR A 115 -5.23 -6.40 -24.73
CA THR A 115 -5.73 -5.05 -24.98
C THR A 115 -7.23 -4.98 -24.75
N GLY A 116 -7.72 -3.83 -24.31
CA GLY A 116 -9.14 -3.57 -24.12
C GLY A 116 -9.66 -4.11 -22.79
N VAL A 117 -10.99 -4.22 -22.72
CA VAL A 117 -11.71 -4.63 -21.51
C VAL A 117 -12.68 -5.76 -21.82
N ARG A 118 -12.95 -6.61 -20.83
CA ARG A 118 -13.96 -7.66 -20.91
C ARG A 118 -14.82 -7.65 -19.66
N ASP A 119 -16.13 -7.71 -19.84
CA ASP A 119 -17.05 -7.83 -18.72
C ASP A 119 -17.21 -9.32 -18.32
N MET A 120 -17.03 -9.59 -17.03
CA MET A 120 -17.35 -10.87 -16.39
C MET A 120 -18.53 -10.63 -15.45
N THR A 121 -19.63 -11.35 -15.68
CA THR A 121 -20.83 -11.25 -14.83
C THR A 121 -20.88 -12.43 -13.87
N VAL A 122 -20.88 -12.14 -12.58
CA VAL A 122 -21.11 -13.13 -11.51
C VAL A 122 -22.58 -13.05 -11.13
N ASN A 123 -23.33 -14.11 -11.43
CA ASN A 123 -24.71 -14.25 -10.99
C ASN A 123 -24.73 -14.86 -9.59
N THR A 124 -25.27 -14.13 -8.62
CA THR A 124 -25.43 -14.61 -7.24
C THR A 124 -26.91 -14.74 -6.90
N ASN A 125 -27.20 -15.42 -5.79
CA ASN A 125 -28.55 -15.42 -5.19
C ASN A 125 -28.99 -14.05 -4.63
N LEU A 126 -28.07 -13.06 -4.57
CA LEU A 126 -28.34 -11.70 -4.11
C LEU A 126 -28.33 -10.67 -5.25
N GLY A 127 -28.19 -11.12 -6.50
CA GLY A 127 -28.15 -10.26 -7.68
C GLY A 127 -26.90 -10.44 -8.53
N LYS A 128 -26.79 -9.61 -9.57
CA LYS A 128 -25.67 -9.65 -10.52
C LYS A 128 -24.57 -8.70 -10.10
N ILE A 129 -23.33 -9.17 -10.17
CA ILE A 129 -22.12 -8.37 -10.02
C ILE A 129 -21.43 -8.36 -11.39
N VAL A 130 -21.22 -7.18 -11.96
CA VAL A 130 -20.51 -7.04 -13.25
C VAL A 130 -19.11 -6.51 -12.97
N ILE A 131 -18.11 -7.27 -13.37
CA ILE A 131 -16.69 -6.96 -13.20
C ILE A 131 -16.11 -6.64 -14.57
N ARG A 132 -15.50 -5.46 -14.72
CA ARG A 132 -14.78 -5.09 -15.94
C ARG A 132 -13.31 -5.43 -15.79
N LEU A 133 -12.86 -6.45 -16.50
CA LEU A 133 -11.46 -6.90 -16.52
C LEU A 133 -10.65 -6.06 -17.51
N ASP A 134 -9.54 -5.49 -17.05
CA ASP A 134 -8.57 -4.79 -17.89
C ASP A 134 -7.54 -5.80 -18.43
N LEU A 135 -7.66 -6.12 -19.71
CA LEU A 135 -6.88 -7.18 -20.36
C LEU A 135 -5.43 -6.76 -20.59
N ALA A 136 -5.14 -5.45 -20.57
CA ALA A 136 -3.78 -4.95 -20.73
C ALA A 136 -2.98 -5.02 -19.42
N LYS A 137 -3.66 -4.88 -18.28
CA LYS A 137 -3.00 -4.88 -16.96
C LYS A 137 -2.82 -6.26 -16.34
N ALA A 138 -3.69 -7.21 -16.66
CA ALA A 138 -3.64 -8.56 -16.09
C ALA A 138 -4.13 -9.62 -17.10
N PRO A 139 -3.43 -9.78 -18.25
CA PRO A 139 -3.85 -10.70 -19.31
C PRO A 139 -3.96 -12.16 -18.85
N CYS A 140 -3.03 -12.67 -18.03
CA CYS A 140 -3.06 -14.05 -17.55
C CYS A 140 -4.16 -14.26 -16.51
N THR A 141 -4.38 -13.29 -15.63
CA THR A 141 -5.49 -13.31 -14.67
C THR A 141 -6.82 -13.35 -15.42
N ALA A 142 -7.01 -12.48 -16.42
CA ALA A 142 -8.25 -12.44 -17.20
C ALA A 142 -8.46 -13.73 -18.02
N ALA A 143 -7.40 -14.30 -18.60
CA ALA A 143 -7.46 -15.57 -19.32
C ALA A 143 -7.85 -16.73 -18.38
N SER A 144 -7.25 -16.78 -17.19
CA SER A 144 -7.57 -17.75 -16.15
C SER A 144 -9.03 -17.65 -15.71
N MET A 145 -9.51 -16.44 -15.38
CA MET A 145 -10.91 -16.21 -14.98
C MET A 145 -11.89 -16.60 -16.09
N THR A 146 -11.58 -16.26 -17.36
CA THR A 146 -12.40 -16.64 -18.52
C THR A 146 -12.48 -18.15 -18.66
N TYR A 147 -11.34 -18.83 -18.64
CA TYR A 147 -11.27 -20.29 -18.75
C TYR A 147 -12.05 -20.99 -17.64
N LEU A 148 -11.86 -20.58 -16.38
CA LEU A 148 -12.55 -21.16 -15.24
C LEU A 148 -14.06 -20.94 -15.32
N ALA A 149 -14.51 -19.76 -15.76
CA ALA A 149 -15.92 -19.49 -15.99
C ALA A 149 -16.50 -20.39 -17.10
N GLU A 150 -15.81 -20.56 -18.22
CA GLU A 150 -16.21 -21.46 -19.32
C GLU A 150 -16.27 -22.94 -18.88
N LYS A 151 -15.48 -23.33 -17.88
CA LYS A 151 -15.51 -24.66 -17.27
C LYS A 151 -16.52 -24.79 -16.12
N HIS A 152 -17.40 -23.81 -15.92
CA HIS A 152 -18.38 -23.82 -14.82
C HIS A 152 -17.70 -24.03 -13.46
N PHE A 153 -16.49 -23.52 -13.30
CA PHE A 153 -15.69 -23.75 -12.10
C PHE A 153 -16.31 -23.08 -10.87
N TYR A 154 -16.85 -21.87 -11.06
CA TYR A 154 -17.43 -21.01 -10.02
C TYR A 154 -18.91 -21.30 -9.73
N ASP A 155 -19.55 -22.16 -10.52
CA ASP A 155 -20.96 -22.47 -10.37
C ASP A 155 -21.23 -23.14 -9.01
N ASN A 156 -22.27 -22.67 -8.31
CA ASN A 156 -22.66 -23.13 -6.98
C ASN A 156 -21.55 -23.02 -5.90
N THR A 157 -20.57 -22.12 -6.10
CA THR A 157 -19.57 -21.82 -5.07
C THR A 157 -20.06 -20.74 -4.09
N SER A 158 -19.65 -20.84 -2.83
CA SER A 158 -19.98 -19.85 -1.80
C SER A 158 -18.90 -18.76 -1.70
N CYS A 159 -19.31 -17.59 -1.22
CA CYS A 159 -18.37 -16.58 -0.72
C CYS A 159 -18.08 -16.89 0.74
N HIS A 160 -16.98 -17.58 1.00
CA HIS A 160 -16.68 -18.16 2.31
C HIS A 160 -16.09 -17.16 3.32
N ARG A 161 -15.64 -15.98 2.86
CA ARG A 161 -15.05 -14.97 3.75
C ARG A 161 -15.55 -13.58 3.42
N LEU A 162 -16.15 -12.95 4.44
CA LEU A 162 -16.50 -11.53 4.46
C LEU A 162 -15.74 -10.88 5.62
N VAL A 163 -14.90 -9.91 5.29
CA VAL A 163 -14.32 -8.98 6.24
C VAL A 163 -14.99 -7.63 6.03
N ASN A 164 -15.55 -7.08 7.10
CA ASN A 164 -16.17 -5.77 7.11
C ASN A 164 -15.76 -5.08 8.42
N GLN A 165 -14.48 -4.74 8.53
CA GLN A 165 -13.90 -4.18 9.73
C GLN A 165 -13.43 -2.75 9.46
N SER A 166 -13.90 -1.85 10.32
CA SER A 166 -13.39 -0.50 10.46
C SER A 166 -12.92 -0.34 11.90
N GLY A 167 -11.68 0.08 12.09
CA GLY A 167 -11.11 0.31 13.41
C GLY A 167 -10.13 1.47 13.39
N GLN A 168 -9.74 1.91 14.57
CA GLN A 168 -8.64 2.85 14.74
C GLN A 168 -7.63 2.20 15.69
N ASP A 169 -6.38 2.09 15.27
CA ASP A 169 -5.30 1.66 16.12
C ASP A 169 -5.21 2.64 17.31
N GLN A 170 -5.39 2.12 18.52
CA GLN A 170 -5.44 2.95 19.74
C GLN A 170 -4.08 3.54 20.13
N GLN A 171 -2.97 3.00 19.59
CA GLN A 171 -1.61 3.47 19.84
C GLN A 171 -1.13 4.43 18.75
N THR A 172 -1.41 4.14 17.49
CA THR A 172 -0.93 4.97 16.36
C THR A 172 -1.96 5.99 15.90
N GLY A 173 -3.24 5.79 16.23
CA GLY A 173 -4.35 6.60 15.74
C GLY A 173 -4.72 6.33 14.28
N GLU A 174 -4.09 5.34 13.64
CA GLU A 174 -4.31 5.02 12.23
C GLU A 174 -5.66 4.31 12.04
N VAL A 175 -6.44 4.77 11.07
CA VAL A 175 -7.71 4.14 10.73
C VAL A 175 -7.42 2.93 9.85
N GLN A 176 -7.84 1.74 10.31
CA GLN A 176 -7.77 0.51 9.54
C GLN A 176 -9.16 0.21 8.99
N GLU A 177 -9.30 0.36 7.67
CA GLU A 177 -10.51 -0.01 6.93
C GLU A 177 -10.19 -1.22 6.05
N MET A 178 -10.77 -2.37 6.37
CA MET A 178 -10.63 -3.58 5.57
C MET A 178 -12.00 -4.17 5.25
N HIS A 179 -12.34 -4.08 3.97
CA HIS A 179 -13.60 -4.57 3.41
C HIS A 179 -13.30 -5.53 2.26
N VAL A 180 -13.51 -6.83 2.49
CA VAL A 180 -13.20 -7.88 1.51
C VAL A 180 -14.30 -8.92 1.51
N LEU A 181 -14.85 -9.22 0.33
CA LEU A 181 -15.66 -10.41 0.09
C LEU A 181 -14.87 -11.35 -0.82
N GLN A 182 -14.54 -12.53 -0.32
CA GLN A 182 -13.76 -13.54 -1.04
C GLN A 182 -14.65 -14.73 -1.40
N CYS A 183 -14.61 -15.10 -2.68
CA CYS A 183 -15.43 -16.16 -3.28
C CYS A 183 -14.56 -17.01 -4.24
N GLY A 184 -15.18 -18.02 -4.85
CA GLY A 184 -14.57 -18.77 -5.96
C GLY A 184 -13.74 -19.98 -5.54
N ASP A 185 -13.89 -20.43 -4.29
CA ASP A 185 -13.37 -21.71 -3.82
C ASP A 185 -14.47 -22.79 -3.93
N PRO A 186 -14.32 -23.81 -4.80
CA PRO A 186 -15.29 -24.91 -4.92
C PRO A 186 -15.46 -25.77 -3.66
N SER A 187 -14.47 -25.79 -2.77
CA SER A 187 -14.55 -26.49 -1.48
C SER A 187 -15.25 -25.64 -0.40
N GLY A 188 -15.31 -24.31 -0.58
CA GLY A 188 -15.83 -23.37 0.41
C GLY A 188 -14.96 -23.22 1.67
N THR A 189 -13.76 -23.79 1.70
CA THR A 189 -12.88 -23.81 2.90
C THR A 189 -11.94 -22.61 2.99
N GLY A 190 -11.78 -21.86 1.89
CA GLY A 190 -10.75 -20.85 1.71
C GLY A 190 -9.38 -21.40 1.31
N GLN A 191 -9.27 -22.71 1.15
CA GLN A 191 -8.03 -23.42 0.78
C GLN A 191 -8.14 -24.16 -0.56
N GLY A 192 -9.27 -24.02 -1.26
CA GLY A 192 -9.43 -24.62 -2.58
C GLY A 192 -9.13 -23.68 -3.74
N GLY A 193 -9.22 -24.24 -4.95
CA GLY A 193 -8.83 -23.56 -6.17
C GLY A 193 -8.61 -24.54 -7.33
N PRO A 194 -8.22 -24.04 -8.52
CA PRO A 194 -7.83 -24.91 -9.61
C PRO A 194 -6.52 -25.64 -9.30
N ARG A 195 -6.25 -26.76 -9.99
CA ARG A 195 -4.97 -27.49 -9.86
C ARG A 195 -3.79 -26.82 -10.57
N TYR A 196 -3.92 -25.53 -10.92
CA TYR A 196 -2.85 -24.72 -11.47
C TYR A 196 -2.75 -23.37 -10.77
N GLU A 197 -1.57 -22.77 -10.88
CA GLU A 197 -1.25 -21.41 -10.47
C GLU A 197 -0.48 -20.70 -11.59
N PHE A 198 -0.31 -19.39 -11.46
CA PHE A 198 0.44 -18.56 -12.39
C PHE A 198 1.09 -17.40 -11.64
N ASP A 199 2.08 -16.78 -12.25
CA ASP A 199 2.83 -15.70 -11.62
C ASP A 199 1.98 -14.43 -11.44
N ASN A 200 2.25 -13.69 -10.37
CA ASN A 200 1.56 -12.43 -10.10
C ASN A 200 1.77 -11.43 -11.23
N GLU A 201 0.69 -10.78 -11.62
CA GLU A 201 0.70 -9.67 -12.56
C GLU A 201 0.63 -8.35 -11.78
N TYR A 202 1.30 -7.31 -12.28
CA TYR A 202 1.22 -5.97 -11.73
C TYR A 202 1.74 -5.84 -10.26
N VAL A 203 2.91 -6.42 -9.97
CA VAL A 203 3.56 -6.29 -8.66
C VAL A 203 4.23 -4.91 -8.54
N PRO A 204 3.94 -4.12 -7.49
CA PRO A 204 4.64 -2.85 -7.22
C PRO A 204 6.15 -3.08 -7.13
N THR A 205 6.92 -2.34 -7.93
CA THR A 205 8.39 -2.49 -7.98
C THR A 205 9.12 -1.58 -6.99
N ASP A 206 8.42 -0.58 -6.48
CA ASP A 206 8.93 0.52 -5.66
C ASP A 206 8.67 0.36 -4.16
N LEU A 207 7.79 -0.58 -3.76
CA LEU A 207 7.50 -0.88 -2.36
C LEU A 207 8.21 -2.16 -1.90
N ARG A 208 8.85 -2.11 -0.72
CA ARG A 208 9.42 -3.29 -0.05
C ARG A 208 9.01 -3.34 1.43
N PRO A 209 8.22 -4.34 1.85
CA PRO A 209 7.62 -5.39 1.02
C PRO A 209 6.60 -4.83 0.01
N ALA A 210 6.42 -5.51 -1.13
CA ALA A 210 5.54 -5.06 -2.21
C ALA A 210 4.08 -4.82 -1.76
N TYR A 211 3.70 -5.44 -0.64
CA TYR A 211 2.47 -5.18 0.10
C TYR A 211 2.80 -5.13 1.60
N PRO A 212 2.31 -4.14 2.36
CA PRO A 212 2.36 -4.20 3.81
C PRO A 212 1.59 -5.43 4.29
N ALA A 213 2.19 -6.16 5.24
CA ALA A 213 1.61 -7.36 5.85
C ALA A 213 0.44 -7.01 6.78
#